data_AF-A0A3P7JFT5-F1
#
_entry.id   AF-A0A3P7JFT5-F1
#
_cell.length_a   1.000
_cell.length_b   1.000
_cell.length_c   1.000
_cell.angle_alpha   90.00
_cell.angle_beta   90.00
_cell.angle_gamma   90.00
#
_symmetry.space_group_name_H-M   'P 1'
#
loop_
_entity.id
_entity.type
_entity.pdbx_description
1 polymer ?
#
loop_
_entity_poly.entity_id
_entity_poly.type
_entity_poly.pdbx_seq_one_letter_code
_entity_poly.pdbx_strand_id
1 'polypeptide(L)'
;MKCESSYFRLQLEECTGILVLGSSLQVMSGYRYAWYAKLEGKPVYIVNIGPTRADNFADMRISAPVTEVVSMDIVDFQFRKIDKDRSIDMWRDHL
;
A
#
# COMPACT_ATOMS: atom_id res chain seq x y z
N MET A 1 -1.63 -8.48 -23.83
CA MET A 1 -2.41 -8.92 -22.65
C MET A 1 -1.41 -9.41 -21.60
N LYS A 2 -1.04 -8.59 -20.60
CA LYS A 2 -0.14 -9.03 -19.52
C LYS A 2 -0.98 -9.83 -18.52
N CYS A 3 -0.57 -11.08 -18.24
CA CYS A 3 -1.23 -11.95 -17.26
C CYS A 3 -1.24 -11.25 -15.89
N GLU A 4 -2.30 -11.40 -15.08
CA GLU A 4 -2.41 -10.79 -13.74
C GLU A 4 -1.18 -11.08 -12.86
N SER A 5 -0.55 -12.24 -13.07
CA SER A 5 0.68 -12.66 -12.39
C SER A 5 1.88 -11.73 -12.66
N SER A 6 1.93 -11.08 -13.83
CA SER A 6 3.00 -10.15 -14.21
C SER A 6 2.79 -8.74 -13.66
N TYR A 7 1.55 -8.31 -13.43
CA TYR A 7 1.28 -6.91 -13.07
C TYR A 7 1.76 -6.58 -11.65
N PHE A 8 1.51 -7.47 -10.70
CA PHE A 8 1.99 -7.37 -9.33
C PHE A 8 3.53 -7.21 -9.25
N ARG A 9 4.27 -7.99 -10.05
CA ARG A 9 5.73 -7.95 -10.07
C ARG A 9 6.26 -6.59 -10.51
N LEU A 10 5.69 -6.03 -11.57
CA LEU A 10 6.07 -4.70 -12.08
C LEU A 10 5.83 -3.61 -11.02
N GLN A 11 4.67 -3.65 -10.36
CA GLN A 11 4.37 -2.69 -9.27
C GLN A 11 5.36 -2.82 -8.12
N LEU A 12 5.67 -4.06 -7.71
CA LEU A 12 6.61 -4.29 -6.63
C LEU A 12 8.01 -3.79 -7.01
N GLU A 13 8.48 -4.08 -8.22
CA GLU A 13 9.77 -3.63 -8.77
C GLU A 13 9.91 -2.11 -8.74
N GLU A 14 8.85 -1.37 -9.12
CA GLU A 14 8.83 0.09 -9.16
C GLU A 14 8.69 0.75 -7.77
N CYS A 15 8.23 0.02 -6.75
CA CYS A 15 8.08 0.54 -5.40
C CYS A 15 9.36 0.43 -4.57
N THR A 16 9.57 1.41 -3.68
CA THR A 16 10.68 1.41 -2.72
C THR A 16 10.38 0.64 -1.43
N GLY A 17 9.12 0.25 -1.20
CA GLY A 17 8.66 -0.44 0.00
C GLY A 17 7.16 -0.68 -0.01
N ILE A 18 6.66 -1.39 1.01
CA ILE A 18 5.24 -1.71 1.18
C ILE A 18 4.72 -1.09 2.48
N LEU A 19 3.63 -0.35 2.38
CA LEU A 19 2.87 0.15 3.53
C LEU A 19 1.49 -0.51 3.56
N VAL A 20 1.20 -1.22 4.64
CA VAL A 20 -0.07 -1.92 4.86
C VAL A 20 -0.92 -1.11 5.82
N LEU A 21 -2.10 -0.68 5.38
CA LEU A 21 -3.02 0.13 6.18
C LEU A 21 -4.32 -0.66 6.41
N GLY A 22 -4.57 -1.07 7.66
CA GLY A 22 -5.89 -1.57 8.09
C GLY A 22 -6.28 -2.91 7.50
N SER A 23 -5.31 -3.67 6.99
CA SER A 23 -5.51 -5.01 6.45
C SER A 23 -4.88 -6.04 7.35
N SER A 24 -5.62 -7.13 7.61
CA SER A 24 -5.09 -8.31 8.30
C SER A 24 -4.16 -9.16 7.42
N LEU A 25 -4.16 -8.91 6.10
CA LEU A 25 -3.41 -9.68 5.10
C LEU A 25 -3.64 -11.20 5.15
N GLN A 26 -4.83 -11.64 5.55
CA GLN A 26 -5.13 -13.07 5.63
C GLN A 26 -5.15 -13.74 4.25
N VAL A 27 -5.62 -13.04 3.21
CA VAL A 27 -5.73 -13.55 1.85
C VAL A 27 -4.46 -13.29 1.03
N MET A 28 -4.17 -14.21 0.10
CA MET A 28 -2.91 -14.21 -0.67
C MET A 28 -2.75 -12.99 -1.58
N SER A 29 -3.87 -12.40 -2.04
CA SER A 29 -3.84 -11.31 -3.01
C SER A 29 -3.12 -10.06 -2.50
N GLY A 30 -3.28 -9.74 -1.21
CA GLY A 30 -2.51 -8.68 -0.54
C GLY A 30 -1.22 -9.20 0.10
N TYR A 31 -1.28 -10.36 0.76
CA TYR A 31 -0.14 -10.93 1.49
C TYR A 31 1.12 -11.10 0.62
N ARG A 32 0.95 -11.45 -0.67
CA ARG A 32 2.07 -11.62 -1.60
C ARG A 32 2.97 -10.39 -1.69
N TYR A 33 2.44 -9.17 -1.55
CA TYR A 33 3.25 -7.95 -1.60
C TYR A 33 4.24 -7.90 -0.43
N ALA A 34 3.78 -8.11 0.80
CA ALA A 34 4.64 -8.12 1.97
C ALA A 34 5.66 -9.28 1.92
N TRP A 35 5.23 -10.46 1.48
CA TRP A 35 6.11 -11.62 1.31
C TRP A 35 7.24 -11.35 0.33
N TYR A 36 6.92 -10.91 -0.89
CA TYR A 36 7.93 -10.67 -1.92
C TYR A 36 8.77 -9.42 -1.63
N ALA A 37 8.22 -8.37 -1.01
CA ALA A 37 9.00 -7.24 -0.54
C ALA A 37 10.09 -7.70 0.43
N LYS A 38 9.76 -8.59 1.38
CA LYS A 38 10.75 -9.17 2.29
C LYS A 38 11.84 -9.95 1.54
N LEU A 39 11.46 -10.74 0.53
CA LEU A 39 12.41 -11.48 -0.29
C LEU A 39 13.34 -10.56 -1.11
N GLU A 40 12.85 -9.42 -1.56
CA GLU A 40 13.60 -8.41 -2.31
C GLU A 40 14.35 -7.42 -1.39
N GLY A 41 14.29 -7.61 -0.06
CA GLY A 41 14.92 -6.71 0.91
C GLY A 41 14.28 -5.32 0.97
N LYS A 42 13.04 -5.17 0.48
CA LYS A 42 12.28 -3.92 0.54
C LYS A 42 11.59 -3.78 1.90
N PRO A 43 11.58 -2.58 2.49
CA PRO A 43 10.97 -2.35 3.78
C PRO A 43 9.45 -2.60 3.74
N VAL A 44 8.93 -3.18 4.82
CA VAL A 44 7.51 -3.46 5.03
C VAL A 44 7.06 -2.78 6.33
N TYR A 45 6.10 -1.87 6.21
CA TYR A 45 5.50 -1.14 7.33
C TYR A 45 4.02 -1.49 7.47
N ILE A 46 3.57 -1.67 8.70
CA ILE A 46 2.20 -2.12 8.98
C ILE A 46 1.54 -1.21 10.01
N VAL A 47 0.37 -0.68 9.67
CA VAL A 47 -0.54 0.02 10.58
C VAL A 47 -1.83 -0.78 10.68
N ASN A 48 -2.02 -1.45 11.81
CA ASN A 48 -3.24 -2.19 12.09
C ASN A 48 -3.41 -2.42 13.59
N ILE A 49 -4.64 -2.22 14.11
CA ILE A 49 -4.96 -2.45 15.52
C ILE A 49 -4.64 -3.91 15.89
N GLY A 50 -5.18 -4.84 15.10
CA GLY A 50 -5.03 -6.29 15.31
C GLY A 50 -3.78 -6.89 14.64
N PRO A 51 -3.51 -8.18 14.89
CA PRO A 51 -2.42 -8.91 14.24
C PRO A 51 -2.60 -8.96 12.72
N THR A 52 -1.49 -9.08 12.01
CA THR A 52 -1.48 -9.34 10.57
C THR A 52 -0.71 -10.61 10.27
N ARG A 53 -1.09 -11.29 9.19
CA ARG A 53 -0.36 -12.49 8.73
C ARG A 53 1.10 -12.17 8.38
N ALA A 54 1.42 -10.92 8.07
CA ALA A 54 2.74 -10.45 7.65
C ALA A 54 3.56 -9.82 8.79
N ASP A 55 3.13 -9.93 10.06
CA ASP A 55 3.84 -9.32 11.19
C ASP A 55 5.32 -9.71 11.25
N ASN A 56 5.66 -10.95 10.87
CA ASN A 56 7.05 -11.43 10.83
C ASN A 56 7.91 -10.83 9.71
N PHE A 57 7.31 -10.12 8.76
CA PHE A 57 8.02 -9.43 7.68
C PHE A 57 8.18 -7.94 7.95
N ALA A 58 7.42 -7.39 8.90
CA ALA A 58 7.38 -5.97 9.17
C ALA A 58 8.69 -5.48 9.79
N ASP A 59 9.27 -4.44 9.20
CA ASP A 59 10.40 -3.71 9.78
C ASP A 59 9.92 -2.75 10.87
N MET A 60 8.67 -2.26 10.77
CA MET A 60 7.98 -1.54 11.83
C MET A 60 6.48 -1.84 11.79
N ARG A 61 5.88 -1.94 12.98
CA ARG A 61 4.45 -2.08 13.16
C ARG A 61 3.89 -1.05 14.14
N ILE A 62 2.80 -0.41 13.76
CA ILE A 62 2.02 0.49 14.59
C ILE A 62 0.67 -0.17 14.89
N SER A 63 0.41 -0.40 16.17
CA SER A 63 -0.90 -0.89 16.64
C SER A 63 -1.77 0.30 17.00
N ALA A 64 -2.51 0.81 16.02
CA ALA A 64 -3.42 1.94 16.16
C ALA A 64 -4.51 1.90 15.07
N PRO A 65 -5.63 2.62 15.25
CA PRO A 65 -6.57 2.88 14.18
C PRO A 65 -5.86 3.61 13.03
N VAL A 66 -5.97 3.09 11.80
CA VAL A 66 -5.35 3.70 10.61
C VAL A 66 -5.77 5.15 10.43
N THR A 67 -7.02 5.47 10.76
CA THR A 67 -7.56 6.83 10.69
C THR A 67 -6.75 7.80 11.54
N GLU A 68 -6.34 7.42 12.75
CA GLU A 68 -5.51 8.26 13.62
C GLU A 68 -4.12 8.49 13.02
N VAL A 69 -3.51 7.45 12.46
CA VAL A 69 -2.18 7.54 11.87
C VAL A 69 -2.17 8.38 10.59
N VAL A 70 -3.14 8.18 9.70
CA VAL A 70 -3.19 8.90 8.41
C VAL A 70 -3.78 10.31 8.57
N SER A 71 -4.66 10.53 9.55
CA SER A 71 -5.22 11.87 9.81
C SER A 71 -4.20 12.84 10.40
N MET A 72 -3.15 12.37 11.08
CA MET A 72 -2.02 13.22 11.48
C MET A 72 -1.36 13.88 10.25
N ASP A 73 -1.34 13.20 9.10
CA ASP A 73 -0.77 13.73 7.86
C ASP A 73 -1.79 14.42 6.95
N ILE A 74 -3.09 14.11 6.98
CA ILE A 74 -4.10 14.77 6.11
C ILE A 74 -4.21 16.28 6.39
N VAL A 75 -3.90 16.73 7.60
CA VAL A 75 -3.84 18.16 7.93
C VAL A 75 -2.61 18.84 7.29
N ASP A 76 -1.53 18.09 7.00
CA ASP A 76 -0.31 18.60 6.35
C ASP A 76 -0.24 18.29 4.83
N PHE A 77 -0.95 17.27 4.35
CA PHE A 77 -0.87 16.78 2.97
C PHE A 77 -1.71 17.60 1.96
N GLN A 78 -2.49 18.57 2.41
CA GLN A 78 -3.40 19.31 1.52
C GLN A 78 -2.69 20.16 0.43
N PHE A 79 -1.35 20.27 0.40
CA PHE A 79 -0.67 21.15 -0.57
C PHE A 79 0.65 20.68 -1.23
N ARG A 80 1.09 19.42 -1.10
CA ARG A 80 2.23 18.93 -1.90
C ARG A 80 1.78 18.03 -3.05
N LYS A 81 1.43 18.70 -4.16
CA LYS A 81 1.34 18.22 -5.54
C LYS A 81 1.62 16.72 -5.75
N ILE A 82 0.56 15.95 -5.94
CA ILE A 82 0.61 14.81 -6.86
C ILE A 82 0.39 15.38 -8.27
N ASP A 83 1.44 15.97 -8.84
CA ASP A 83 1.50 16.14 -10.30
C ASP A 83 1.81 14.76 -10.90
N LYS A 84 0.77 14.08 -11.37
CA LYS A 84 0.87 13.14 -12.49
C LYS A 84 -0.29 13.44 -13.43
N ASP A 85 0.08 14.08 -14.53
CA ASP A 85 -0.68 14.37 -15.73
C ASP A 85 -2.00 13.59 -15.95
N ARG A 86 -3.06 14.38 -16.18
CA ARG A 86 -4.13 14.18 -17.18
C ARG A 86 -4.46 12.73 -17.56
N SER A 87 -5.50 12.15 -16.95
CA SER A 87 -6.34 11.15 -17.63
C SER A 87 -7.68 10.83 -16.94
N ILE A 88 -7.94 11.25 -15.69
CA ILE A 88 -9.11 10.75 -14.95
C ILE A 88 -10.39 11.60 -15.09
N ASP A 89 -10.33 12.74 -15.76
CA ASP A 89 -11.51 13.62 -15.94
C ASP A 89 -12.44 13.22 -17.11
N MET A 90 -12.20 12.08 -17.78
CA MET A 90 -13.00 11.67 -18.95
C MET A 90 -14.24 10.82 -18.62
N TRP A 91 -14.48 10.45 -17.37
CA TRP A 91 -15.56 9.52 -16.98
C TRP A 91 -16.75 10.18 -16.28
N ARG A 92 -16.80 11.51 -16.18
CA ARG A 92 -17.93 12.22 -15.54
C ARG A 92 -18.91 12.92 -16.48
N ASP A 93 -18.69 12.88 -17.80
CA ASP A 93 -19.57 13.57 -18.76
C ASP A 93 -20.63 12.66 -19.43
N HIS A 94 -20.91 11.48 -18.87
CA HIS A 94 -21.92 10.55 -19.40
C HIS A 94 -22.91 10.01 -18.36
N LEU A 95 -23.21 10.79 -17.31
CA LEU A 95 -24.38 10.59 -16.45
C LEU A 95 -25.11 11.90 -16.21
#